data_AF-A0A932CWU9-F1
#
_entry.id   AF-A0A932CWU9-F1
#
_cell.length_a   1.000
_cell.length_b   1.000
_cell.length_c   1.000
_cell.angle_alpha   90.00
_cell.angle_beta   90.00
_cell.angle_gamma   90.00
#
_symmetry.space_group_name_H-M   'P 1'
#
loop_
_entity.id
_entity.type
_entity.pdbx_description
1 polymer ?
#
loop_
_entity_poly.entity_id
_entity_poly.type
_entity_poly.pdbx_seq_one_letter_code
_entity_poly.pdbx_strand_id
1 'polypeptide(L)'
;MRSSPVSFLVLAFLGGCLGGPSGDDSVASHSLATGTGGCDWFDCPPPPPPPPPDVDCWVTGGGHNGSTDGQGAGVSKEDSFGGNAMTMKDGSVRGEWENVNHLGDVFHGLVTALSCFDDGGAGPEVPKADANIAEFSGTGSWNHLDGYTFFVRIEDRAEGGKDSDFYSITIWSPGGTVVYSEADTIAGGNLQIHPPNGGHP
;
A
#
# COMPACT_ATOMS: atom_id res chain seq x y z
N MET A 1 2.07 3.60 -35.76
CA MET A 1 0.80 3.47 -35.02
C MET A 1 0.86 4.46 -33.87
N ARG A 2 -0.09 5.39 -33.78
CA ARG A 2 -0.05 6.50 -32.81
C ARG A 2 -0.48 5.96 -31.43
N SER A 3 0.35 6.14 -30.40
CA SER A 3 -0.06 5.87 -29.02
C SER A 3 -0.97 7.00 -28.55
N SER A 4 -2.11 6.64 -27.99
CA SER A 4 -2.97 7.56 -27.24
C SER A 4 -2.49 7.61 -25.79
N PRO A 5 -2.44 8.78 -25.15
CA PRO A 5 -2.15 8.85 -23.72
C PRO A 5 -3.35 8.32 -22.92
N VAL A 6 -3.10 7.35 -22.05
CA VAL A 6 -4.04 6.93 -21.00
C VAL A 6 -3.95 7.99 -19.90
N SER A 7 -5.01 8.80 -19.76
CA SER A 7 -5.15 9.73 -18.63
C SER A 7 -5.59 8.95 -17.40
N PHE A 8 -4.75 8.92 -16.38
CA PHE A 8 -5.16 8.49 -15.04
C PHE A 8 -6.05 9.56 -14.43
N LEU A 9 -7.33 9.24 -14.25
CA LEU A 9 -8.26 10.05 -13.50
C LEU A 9 -7.98 9.82 -12.01
N VAL A 10 -7.19 10.69 -11.40
CA VAL A 10 -7.09 10.78 -9.94
C VAL A 10 -8.41 11.32 -9.42
N LEU A 11 -9.20 10.46 -8.77
CA LEU A 11 -10.43 10.86 -8.08
C LEU A 11 -10.06 11.60 -6.79
N ALA A 12 -9.74 12.89 -6.90
CA ALA A 12 -9.66 13.75 -5.73
C ALA A 12 -11.09 13.95 -5.19
N PHE A 13 -11.39 13.39 -4.02
CA PHE A 13 -12.59 13.73 -3.26
C PHE A 13 -12.48 15.19 -2.79
N LEU A 14 -12.90 16.12 -3.63
CA LEU A 14 -13.23 17.48 -3.22
C LEU A 14 -14.56 17.42 -2.47
N GLY A 15 -14.49 17.39 -1.14
CA GLY A 15 -15.63 17.64 -0.26
C GLY A 15 -16.13 19.07 -0.47
N GLY A 16 -17.08 19.24 -1.39
CA GLY A 16 -17.78 20.50 -1.59
C GLY A 16 -18.75 20.77 -0.45
N CYS A 17 -18.48 21.79 0.37
CA CYS A 17 -19.50 22.41 1.21
C CYS A 17 -20.52 23.12 0.32
N LEU A 18 -21.68 22.49 0.11
CA LEU A 18 -22.84 23.10 -0.54
C LEU A 18 -23.48 24.10 0.42
N GLY A 19 -23.22 25.39 0.23
CA GLY A 19 -23.96 26.47 0.86
C GLY A 19 -25.32 26.65 0.17
N GLY A 20 -26.41 26.37 0.89
CA GLY A 20 -27.78 26.69 0.45
C GLY A 20 -28.13 28.17 0.69
N PRO A 21 -29.07 28.76 -0.07
CA PRO A 21 -29.54 30.11 0.19
C PRO A 21 -30.66 30.08 1.23
N SER A 22 -30.42 30.68 2.40
CA SER A 22 -31.47 31.05 3.34
C SER A 22 -31.67 32.56 3.28
N GLY A 23 -32.76 32.98 2.64
CA GLY A 23 -33.42 34.23 2.98
C GLY A 23 -34.29 33.99 4.21
N ASP A 24 -34.23 34.91 5.17
CA ASP A 24 -35.38 35.72 5.60
C ASP A 24 -35.04 36.49 6.88
N ASP A 25 -35.14 37.82 6.79
CA ASP A 25 -34.90 38.79 7.84
C ASP A 25 -35.99 38.74 8.93
N SER A 26 -35.62 38.89 10.21
CA SER A 26 -35.73 40.21 10.88
C SER A 26 -35.73 40.15 12.42
N VAL A 27 -34.94 41.09 12.97
CA VAL A 27 -35.03 41.83 14.25
C VAL A 27 -34.88 41.12 15.60
N ALA A 28 -33.70 41.27 16.22
CA ALA A 28 -33.55 41.94 17.52
C ALA A 28 -32.06 42.19 17.89
N SER A 29 -31.70 43.48 17.97
CA SER A 29 -30.82 44.14 18.95
C SER A 29 -29.51 43.50 19.46
N HIS A 30 -28.44 44.27 19.21
CA HIS A 30 -27.26 44.55 20.06
C HIS A 30 -25.98 43.68 19.96
N SER A 31 -24.93 44.39 19.52
CA SER A 31 -23.50 44.24 19.86
C SER A 31 -22.65 43.17 19.17
N LEU A 32 -22.10 43.57 18.02
CA LEU A 32 -20.68 43.52 17.66
C LEU A 32 -19.78 42.51 18.44
N ALA A 33 -19.62 41.32 17.87
CA ALA A 33 -18.35 40.60 17.84
C ALA A 33 -18.31 39.79 16.54
N THR A 34 -17.65 40.37 15.55
CA THR A 34 -17.24 39.70 14.31
C THR A 34 -16.31 38.54 14.66
N GLY A 35 -16.86 37.33 14.66
CA GLY A 35 -16.12 36.08 14.75
C GLY A 35 -16.60 35.13 13.68
N THR A 36 -16.54 35.56 12.42
CA THR A 36 -16.56 34.64 11.27
C THR A 36 -15.36 33.73 11.43
N GLY A 37 -15.58 32.50 11.93
CA GLY A 37 -14.60 31.41 11.94
C GLY A 37 -14.31 30.94 10.52
N GLY A 38 -13.85 31.84 9.66
CA GLY A 38 -13.05 31.45 8.51
C GLY A 38 -11.73 30.97 9.05
N CYS A 39 -11.32 29.75 8.71
CA CYS A 39 -9.93 29.36 8.86
C CYS A 39 -9.12 30.41 8.11
N ASP A 40 -8.42 31.26 8.85
CA ASP A 40 -7.52 32.25 8.29
C ASP A 40 -6.56 31.49 7.38
N TRP A 41 -6.33 31.98 6.17
CA TRP A 41 -5.54 31.29 5.12
C TRP A 41 -4.10 30.97 5.55
N PHE A 42 -3.68 31.43 6.73
CA PHE A 42 -2.37 31.22 7.33
C PHE A 42 -2.28 30.02 8.28
N ASP A 43 -3.39 29.32 8.61
CA ASP A 43 -3.38 28.16 9.53
C ASP A 43 -3.78 26.81 8.89
N CYS A 44 -3.94 26.75 7.56
CA CYS A 44 -3.99 25.44 6.89
C CYS A 44 -2.55 24.87 6.86
N PRO A 45 -2.30 23.65 7.38
CA PRO A 45 -1.03 23.00 7.11
C PRO A 45 -0.83 22.95 5.59
N PRO A 46 0.40 23.17 5.09
CA PRO A 46 0.66 23.08 3.67
C PRO A 46 0.14 21.74 3.14
N PRO A 47 -0.41 21.69 1.91
CA PRO A 47 -0.81 20.42 1.34
C PRO A 47 0.37 19.45 1.42
N PRO A 48 0.12 18.15 1.69
CA PRO A 48 1.19 17.18 1.68
C PRO A 48 1.91 17.26 0.33
N PRO A 49 3.24 17.06 0.31
CA PRO A 49 3.97 17.02 -0.95
C PRO A 49 3.33 15.99 -1.89
N PRO A 50 3.33 16.22 -3.21
CA PRO A 50 2.86 15.23 -4.16
C PRO A 50 3.65 13.92 -3.96
N PRO A 51 3.00 12.75 -4.12
CA PRO A 51 3.71 11.48 -4.04
C PRO A 51 4.86 11.44 -5.06
N PRO A 52 5.97 10.74 -4.76
CA PRO A 52 7.02 10.50 -5.74
C PRO A 52 6.43 9.87 -7.02
N PRO A 53 7.01 10.14 -8.20
CA PRO A 53 6.58 9.48 -9.42
C PRO A 53 6.83 7.97 -9.30
N ASP A 54 5.86 7.17 -9.72
CA ASP A 54 6.03 5.73 -9.79
C ASP A 54 7.18 5.36 -10.74
N VAL A 55 8.02 4.44 -10.30
CA VAL A 55 9.02 3.78 -11.15
C VAL A 55 8.54 2.37 -11.47
N ASP A 56 8.84 1.89 -12.68
CA ASP A 56 8.49 0.53 -13.08
C ASP A 56 9.34 -0.46 -12.27
N CYS A 57 8.71 -1.47 -11.66
CA CYS A 57 9.40 -2.48 -10.85
C CYS A 57 8.58 -3.77 -10.81
N TRP A 58 9.19 -4.84 -10.29
CA TRP A 58 8.46 -6.03 -9.89
C TRP A 58 9.02 -6.60 -8.61
N VAL A 59 8.17 -7.33 -7.90
CA VAL A 59 8.43 -7.87 -6.57
C VAL A 59 8.48 -9.38 -6.65
N THR A 60 9.43 -9.97 -5.92
CA THR A 60 9.41 -11.39 -5.56
C THR A 60 9.81 -11.59 -4.12
N GLY A 61 9.61 -12.80 -3.64
CA GLY A 61 10.31 -13.31 -2.48
C GLY A 61 9.31 -13.81 -1.46
N GLY A 62 9.72 -13.74 -0.21
CA GLY A 62 8.93 -14.18 0.91
C GLY A 62 9.79 -14.32 2.14
N GLY A 63 9.15 -14.65 3.24
CA GLY A 63 9.80 -14.74 4.51
C GLY A 63 8.80 -14.98 5.62
N HIS A 64 9.22 -14.60 6.81
CA HIS A 64 8.38 -14.62 7.99
C HIS A 64 8.69 -13.47 8.92
N ASN A 65 7.64 -13.01 9.60
CA ASN A 65 7.72 -12.08 10.72
C ASN A 65 7.70 -12.88 12.04
N GLY A 66 8.21 -12.31 13.15
CA GLY A 66 8.27 -12.96 14.46
C GLY A 66 9.63 -13.58 14.84
N SER A 67 9.92 -13.75 16.14
CA SER A 67 11.27 -14.12 16.62
C SER A 67 11.58 -15.64 16.61
N THR A 68 12.81 -15.94 16.19
CA THR A 68 13.55 -17.17 15.82
C THR A 68 13.49 -18.47 16.66
N ASP A 69 12.57 -18.66 17.61
CA ASP A 69 12.56 -19.92 18.41
C ASP A 69 11.61 -21.01 17.89
N GLY A 70 10.91 -20.82 16.77
CA GLY A 70 9.93 -21.80 16.31
C GLY A 70 10.14 -22.22 14.86
N GLN A 71 10.31 -23.53 14.64
CA GLN A 71 10.36 -24.11 13.31
C GLN A 71 8.95 -24.31 12.78
N GLY A 72 8.55 -23.52 11.78
CA GLY A 72 7.46 -23.82 10.86
C GLY A 72 6.05 -23.47 11.32
N ALA A 73 5.17 -23.35 10.32
CA ALA A 73 3.74 -23.07 10.47
C ALA A 73 3.10 -24.02 11.51
N GLY A 74 2.51 -23.43 12.56
CA GLY A 74 1.78 -24.14 13.62
C GLY A 74 2.56 -24.45 14.91
N VAL A 75 3.83 -24.06 15.02
CA VAL A 75 4.62 -24.22 16.26
C VAL A 75 5.27 -22.91 16.73
N SER A 76 5.44 -21.95 15.81
CA SER A 76 6.03 -20.63 16.04
C SER A 76 4.96 -19.54 16.06
N LYS A 77 5.25 -18.39 16.69
CA LYS A 77 4.44 -17.16 16.57
C LYS A 77 4.76 -16.41 15.26
N GLU A 78 5.14 -17.15 14.22
CA GLU A 78 5.59 -16.57 12.97
C GLU A 78 4.47 -16.63 11.95
N ASP A 79 4.31 -15.52 11.25
CA ASP A 79 3.44 -15.42 10.09
C ASP A 79 4.35 -15.47 8.87
N SER A 80 4.07 -16.37 7.93
CA SER A 80 4.83 -16.49 6.69
C SER A 80 4.12 -15.78 5.54
N PHE A 81 4.90 -15.33 4.57
CA PHE A 81 4.38 -14.66 3.38
C PHE A 81 5.30 -14.91 2.19
N GLY A 82 4.77 -14.70 0.99
CA GLY A 82 5.58 -14.68 -0.22
C GLY A 82 4.75 -14.67 -1.48
N GLY A 83 5.44 -14.50 -2.61
CA GLY A 83 4.81 -14.46 -3.91
C GLY A 83 5.52 -13.53 -4.88
N ASN A 84 4.74 -12.95 -5.80
CA ASN A 84 5.23 -11.97 -6.75
C ASN A 84 4.16 -10.93 -7.12
N ALA A 85 4.62 -9.77 -7.61
CA ALA A 85 3.80 -8.73 -8.20
C ALA A 85 4.58 -8.09 -9.36
N MET A 86 4.00 -8.02 -10.55
CA MET A 86 4.71 -7.57 -11.75
C MET A 86 3.81 -6.76 -12.67
N THR A 87 4.30 -5.60 -13.10
CA THR A 87 3.77 -4.82 -14.22
C THR A 87 4.08 -5.50 -15.56
N MET A 88 3.08 -5.53 -16.43
CA MET A 88 3.17 -6.08 -17.77
C MET A 88 3.36 -4.96 -18.79
N LYS A 89 3.85 -5.32 -19.98
CA LYS A 89 4.10 -4.36 -21.07
C LYS A 89 2.85 -3.58 -21.51
N ASP A 90 1.68 -4.16 -21.34
CA ASP A 90 0.39 -3.55 -21.67
C ASP A 90 -0.17 -2.66 -20.54
N GLY A 91 0.57 -2.50 -19.44
CA GLY A 91 0.17 -1.75 -18.25
C GLY A 91 -0.71 -2.52 -17.28
N SER A 92 -1.05 -3.79 -17.58
CA SER A 92 -1.71 -4.66 -16.59
C SER A 92 -0.73 -5.08 -15.49
N VAL A 93 -1.26 -5.53 -14.36
CA VAL A 93 -0.46 -6.13 -13.27
C VAL A 93 -0.87 -7.59 -13.14
N ARG A 94 0.11 -8.46 -12.89
CA ARG A 94 -0.12 -9.86 -12.53
C ARG A 94 0.69 -10.23 -11.30
N GLY A 95 0.25 -11.25 -10.61
CA GLY A 95 1.01 -11.87 -9.53
C GLY A 95 0.11 -12.59 -8.56
N GLU A 96 0.72 -13.36 -7.68
CA GLU A 96 0.06 -14.07 -6.61
C GLU A 96 0.79 -13.78 -5.31
N TRP A 97 0.05 -13.60 -4.23
CA TRP A 97 0.60 -13.37 -2.90
C TRP A 97 -0.09 -14.27 -1.87
N GLU A 98 0.71 -14.95 -1.08
CA GLU A 98 0.26 -15.84 -0.02
C GLU A 98 0.69 -15.30 1.34
N ASN A 99 -0.17 -15.46 2.33
CA ASN A 99 0.16 -15.22 3.73
C ASN A 99 -0.47 -16.32 4.59
N VAL A 100 0.31 -16.90 5.49
CA VAL A 100 -0.16 -17.90 6.46
C VAL A 100 0.17 -17.37 7.85
N ASN A 101 -0.84 -17.18 8.67
CA ASN A 101 -0.61 -16.74 10.05
C ASN A 101 -0.23 -17.93 10.96
N HIS A 102 0.30 -17.63 12.13
CA HIS A 102 0.67 -18.62 13.15
C HIS A 102 -0.52 -19.45 13.69
N LEU A 103 -1.76 -19.02 13.44
CA LEU A 103 -2.98 -19.78 13.77
C LEU A 103 -3.38 -20.78 12.68
N GLY A 104 -2.69 -20.76 11.54
CA GLY A 104 -2.95 -21.61 10.38
C GLY A 104 -4.02 -21.07 9.43
N ASP A 105 -4.46 -19.82 9.61
CA ASP A 105 -5.29 -19.17 8.59
C ASP A 105 -4.44 -18.86 7.36
N VAL A 106 -5.03 -19.05 6.18
CA VAL A 106 -4.35 -18.89 4.89
C VAL A 106 -5.07 -17.85 4.06
N PHE A 107 -4.31 -16.85 3.61
CA PHE A 107 -4.69 -15.94 2.56
C PHE A 107 -3.97 -16.31 1.26
N HIS A 108 -4.71 -16.33 0.14
CA HIS A 108 -4.15 -16.39 -1.20
C HIS A 108 -4.82 -15.31 -2.06
N GLY A 109 -4.04 -14.38 -2.60
CA GLY A 109 -4.52 -13.24 -3.36
C GLY A 109 -3.90 -13.12 -4.75
N LEU A 110 -4.70 -12.65 -5.71
CA LEU A 110 -4.24 -12.22 -7.02
C LEU A 110 -3.89 -10.72 -6.95
N VAL A 111 -2.69 -10.37 -7.38
CA VAL A 111 -2.24 -8.97 -7.42
C VAL A 111 -2.77 -8.29 -8.68
N THR A 112 -3.43 -7.15 -8.51
CA THR A 112 -4.04 -6.38 -9.61
C THR A 112 -3.58 -4.93 -9.69
N ALA A 113 -2.85 -4.45 -8.68
CA ALA A 113 -2.23 -3.13 -8.65
C ALA A 113 -0.86 -3.21 -7.99
N LEU A 114 0.11 -2.46 -8.52
CA LEU A 114 1.48 -2.36 -8.02
C LEU A 114 1.97 -0.92 -8.26
N SER A 115 2.58 -0.34 -7.23
CA SER A 115 3.21 0.98 -7.21
C SER A 115 4.60 0.79 -6.62
N CYS A 116 5.62 1.38 -7.22
CA CYS A 116 6.98 1.32 -6.70
C CYS A 116 7.59 2.70 -6.69
N PHE A 117 8.30 3.03 -5.63
CA PHE A 117 8.94 4.33 -5.48
C PHE A 117 10.19 4.24 -4.60
N ASP A 118 10.97 5.31 -4.68
CA ASP A 118 12.13 5.55 -3.82
C ASP A 118 11.77 6.62 -2.79
N ASP A 119 11.98 6.33 -1.51
CA ASP A 119 11.86 7.33 -0.44
C ASP A 119 13.18 8.03 -0.08
N GLY A 120 14.26 7.75 -0.83
CA GLY A 120 15.61 8.27 -0.61
C GLY A 120 16.41 7.51 0.45
N GLY A 121 15.86 6.43 1.01
CA GLY A 121 16.55 5.53 1.92
C GLY A 121 17.49 4.54 1.23
N ALA A 122 18.01 3.58 2.00
CA ALA A 122 18.70 2.42 1.43
C ALA A 122 17.75 1.63 0.53
N GLY A 123 18.31 0.97 -0.48
CA GLY A 123 17.59 0.18 -1.46
C GLY A 123 18.42 -1.04 -1.92
N PRO A 124 17.85 -1.90 -2.76
CA PRO A 124 18.48 -3.14 -3.18
C PRO A 124 19.76 -2.93 -3.99
N GLU A 125 20.81 -3.70 -3.68
CA GLU A 125 22.06 -3.71 -4.44
C GLU A 125 22.07 -4.80 -5.52
N VAL A 126 21.51 -5.98 -5.23
CA VAL A 126 21.43 -7.13 -6.13
C VAL A 126 20.03 -7.79 -6.09
N PRO A 127 19.25 -7.73 -7.18
CA PRO A 127 19.48 -6.88 -8.34
C PRO A 127 19.26 -5.42 -7.96
N LYS A 128 20.11 -4.53 -8.46
CA LYS A 128 19.93 -3.10 -8.29
C LYS A 128 18.61 -2.64 -8.89
N ALA A 129 17.74 -2.04 -8.08
CA ALA A 129 16.52 -1.37 -8.51
C ALA A 129 16.54 0.10 -8.08
N ASP A 130 15.79 0.93 -8.81
CA ASP A 130 15.64 2.35 -8.47
C ASP A 130 14.65 2.54 -7.31
N ALA A 131 13.66 1.65 -7.15
CA ALA A 131 12.73 1.64 -6.01
C ALA A 131 13.30 0.85 -4.83
N ASN A 132 12.95 1.30 -3.62
CA ASN A 132 13.18 0.58 -2.36
C ASN A 132 11.87 0.32 -1.58
N ILE A 133 10.74 0.80 -2.10
CA ILE A 133 9.40 0.51 -1.58
C ILE A 133 8.54 0.01 -2.73
N ALA A 134 7.75 -1.02 -2.44
CA ALA A 134 6.66 -1.43 -3.31
C ALA A 134 5.37 -1.62 -2.51
N GLU A 135 4.27 -1.14 -3.09
CA GLU A 135 2.93 -1.27 -2.56
C GLU A 135 2.07 -1.97 -3.60
N PHE A 136 1.34 -3.00 -3.18
CA PHE A 136 0.48 -3.74 -4.10
C PHE A 136 -0.79 -4.22 -3.42
N SER A 137 -1.81 -4.44 -4.23
CA SER A 137 -3.14 -4.85 -3.76
C SER A 137 -3.87 -5.71 -4.78
N GLY A 138 -4.94 -6.33 -4.32
CA GLY A 138 -5.86 -7.05 -5.18
C GLY A 138 -6.94 -7.78 -4.40
N THR A 139 -7.42 -8.87 -4.98
CA THR A 139 -8.51 -9.68 -4.41
C THR A 139 -8.04 -11.11 -4.18
N GLY A 140 -8.60 -11.79 -3.18
CA GLY A 140 -8.20 -13.14 -2.84
C GLY A 140 -9.23 -13.92 -2.05
N SER A 141 -8.75 -15.03 -1.50
CA SER A 141 -9.49 -15.90 -0.59
C SER A 141 -8.83 -15.93 0.78
N TRP A 142 -9.64 -15.92 1.85
CA TRP A 142 -9.21 -16.15 3.22
C TRP A 142 -9.85 -17.45 3.70
N ASN A 143 -9.03 -18.43 4.10
CA ASN A 143 -9.49 -19.77 4.47
C ASN A 143 -10.45 -20.38 3.42
N HIS A 144 -10.06 -20.26 2.15
CA HIS A 144 -10.83 -20.75 0.99
C HIS A 144 -12.18 -20.06 0.74
N LEU A 145 -12.43 -18.91 1.38
CA LEU A 145 -13.60 -18.07 1.10
C LEU A 145 -13.17 -16.87 0.25
N ASP A 146 -13.74 -16.75 -0.95
CA ASP A 146 -13.41 -15.68 -1.90
C ASP A 146 -14.00 -14.31 -1.51
N GLY A 147 -13.53 -13.27 -2.21
CA GLY A 147 -14.08 -11.91 -2.15
C GLY A 147 -13.36 -10.99 -1.16
N TYR A 148 -12.27 -11.44 -0.57
CA TYR A 148 -11.43 -10.63 0.28
C TYR A 148 -10.57 -9.69 -0.56
N THR A 149 -10.18 -8.57 0.03
CA THR A 149 -9.22 -7.64 -0.57
C THR A 149 -8.02 -7.50 0.34
N PHE A 150 -6.88 -7.14 -0.23
CA PHE A 150 -5.65 -7.00 0.53
C PHE A 150 -4.81 -5.86 0.01
N PHE A 151 -3.93 -5.36 0.88
CA PHE A 151 -2.92 -4.37 0.59
C PHE A 151 -1.63 -4.80 1.28
N VAL A 152 -0.53 -4.80 0.54
CA VAL A 152 0.81 -5.09 1.02
C VAL A 152 1.68 -3.87 0.78
N ARG A 153 2.52 -3.56 1.75
CA ARG A 153 3.67 -2.67 1.58
C ARG A 153 4.92 -3.41 1.99
N ILE A 154 5.93 -3.34 1.13
CA ILE A 154 7.26 -3.89 1.37
C ILE A 154 8.29 -2.79 1.28
N GLU A 155 9.33 -2.90 2.11
CA GLU A 155 10.52 -2.06 2.01
C GLU A 155 11.73 -2.96 1.90
N ASP A 156 12.41 -2.87 0.75
CA ASP A 156 13.64 -3.61 0.46
C ASP A 156 14.81 -2.69 0.81
N ARG A 157 15.40 -2.94 1.98
CA ARG A 157 16.38 -2.03 2.60
C ARG A 157 17.77 -2.60 2.64
N ALA A 158 17.95 -3.90 2.38
CA ALA A 158 19.23 -4.52 2.64
C ALA A 158 19.64 -5.64 1.70
N GLU A 159 20.86 -5.48 1.19
CA GLU A 159 21.81 -6.57 1.11
C GLU A 159 23.08 -6.22 1.89
N GLY A 160 23.56 -7.17 2.71
CA GLY A 160 24.76 -6.99 3.55
C GLY A 160 24.51 -7.00 5.07
N GLY A 161 23.28 -7.26 5.52
CA GLY A 161 22.95 -7.52 6.93
C GLY A 161 23.06 -6.31 7.87
N LYS A 162 23.01 -5.08 7.33
CA LYS A 162 23.05 -3.83 8.10
C LYS A 162 21.67 -3.23 8.33
N ASP A 163 20.82 -3.31 7.31
CA ASP A 163 19.45 -2.85 7.36
C ASP A 163 18.51 -4.05 7.26
N SER A 164 17.24 -3.85 7.57
CA SER A 164 16.25 -4.90 7.71
C SER A 164 15.05 -4.58 6.84
N ASP A 165 14.68 -5.52 5.97
CA ASP A 165 13.47 -5.40 5.16
C ASP A 165 12.23 -5.31 6.05
N PHE A 166 11.22 -4.60 5.57
CA PHE A 166 9.95 -4.44 6.26
C PHE A 166 8.81 -5.01 5.42
N TYR A 167 7.88 -5.67 6.09
CA TYR A 167 6.67 -6.22 5.48
C TYR A 167 5.45 -5.80 6.29
N SER A 168 4.42 -5.32 5.58
CA SER A 168 3.10 -5.17 6.16
C SER A 168 2.01 -5.64 5.20
N ILE A 169 0.96 -6.20 5.76
CA ILE A 169 -0.23 -6.64 5.04
C ILE A 169 -1.47 -6.25 5.84
N THR A 170 -2.53 -5.87 5.13
CA THR A 170 -3.88 -5.76 5.70
C THR A 170 -4.85 -6.45 4.78
N ILE A 171 -5.78 -7.21 5.35
CA ILE A 171 -6.79 -7.98 4.63
C ILE A 171 -8.17 -7.58 5.14
N TRP A 172 -9.05 -7.26 4.20
CA TRP A 172 -10.44 -6.91 4.47
C TRP A 172 -11.38 -7.99 3.92
N SER A 173 -12.40 -8.29 4.72
CA SER A 173 -13.56 -9.07 4.29
C SER A 173 -14.33 -8.38 3.15
N PRO A 174 -15.22 -9.10 2.43
CA PRO A 174 -16.07 -8.50 1.41
C PRO A 174 -16.95 -7.33 1.91
N GLY A 175 -17.23 -7.27 3.22
CA GLY A 175 -17.97 -6.18 3.85
C GLY A 175 -17.13 -4.95 4.19
N GLY A 176 -15.82 -4.96 3.91
CA GLY A 176 -14.90 -3.85 4.20
C GLY A 176 -14.34 -3.85 5.63
N THR A 177 -14.58 -4.87 6.44
CA THR A 177 -13.99 -5.01 7.78
C THR A 177 -12.61 -5.66 7.70
N VAL A 178 -11.60 -5.10 8.37
CA VAL A 178 -10.28 -5.73 8.54
C VAL A 178 -10.42 -7.06 9.29
N VAL A 179 -9.94 -8.14 8.70
CA VAL A 179 -9.93 -9.48 9.32
C VAL A 179 -8.54 -9.92 9.77
N TYR A 180 -7.51 -9.34 9.17
CA TYR A 180 -6.12 -9.60 9.51
C TYR A 180 -5.25 -8.39 9.13
N SER A 181 -4.26 -8.08 9.95
CA SER A 181 -3.27 -7.06 9.69
C SER A 181 -2.01 -7.38 10.46
N GLU A 182 -0.87 -7.24 9.81
CA GLU A 182 0.46 -7.50 10.36
C GLU A 182 1.45 -6.51 9.77
N ALA A 183 2.44 -6.08 10.55
CA ALA A 183 3.43 -5.10 10.13
C ALA A 183 4.69 -5.24 10.99
N ASP A 184 5.77 -5.77 10.42
CA ASP A 184 7.02 -5.96 11.14
C ASP A 184 8.23 -6.01 10.18
N THR A 185 9.41 -5.91 10.77
CA THR A 185 10.67 -6.28 10.12
C THR A 185 10.72 -7.79 9.86
N ILE A 186 11.21 -8.18 8.69
CA ILE A 186 11.36 -9.58 8.30
C ILE A 186 12.43 -10.23 9.18
N ALA A 187 12.04 -11.29 9.89
CA ALA A 187 12.94 -12.04 10.76
C ALA A 187 13.78 -13.07 9.99
N GLY A 188 13.25 -13.58 8.88
CA GLY A 188 13.96 -14.46 7.97
C GLY A 188 13.27 -14.57 6.60
N GLY A 189 14.05 -14.91 5.57
CA GLY A 189 13.63 -14.82 4.17
C GLY A 189 14.27 -13.64 3.45
N ASN A 190 13.73 -13.27 2.30
CA ASN A 190 14.18 -12.13 1.50
C ASN A 190 13.03 -11.61 0.64
N LEU A 191 12.75 -10.32 0.71
CA LEU A 191 11.93 -9.63 -0.29
C LEU A 191 12.87 -8.97 -1.29
N GLN A 192 12.50 -9.00 -2.57
CA GLN A 192 13.32 -8.42 -3.61
C GLN A 192 12.46 -7.53 -4.50
N ILE A 193 12.83 -6.26 -4.54
CA ILE A 193 12.37 -5.31 -5.56
C ILE A 193 13.37 -5.36 -6.71
N HIS A 194 12.86 -5.68 -7.88
CA HIS A 194 13.65 -5.79 -9.10
C HIS A 194 13.46 -4.56 -9.99
N PRO A 195 14.48 -4.22 -10.80
CA PRO A 195 14.33 -3.22 -11.85
C PRO A 195 13.27 -3.63 -12.88
N PRO A 196 12.80 -2.69 -13.72
CA PRO A 196 11.86 -2.96 -14.79
C PRO A 196 12.19 -4.23 -15.59
N ASN A 197 11.27 -5.20 -15.67
CA ASN A 197 11.48 -6.41 -16.47
C ASN A 197 11.14 -6.21 -17.97
N GLY A 198 10.88 -4.98 -18.40
CA GLY A 198 10.44 -4.68 -19.77
C GLY A 198 9.16 -5.41 -20.20
N GLY A 199 8.36 -5.88 -19.23
CA GLY A 199 7.19 -6.72 -19.42
C GLY A 199 7.48 -8.12 -20.00
N HIS A 200 8.69 -8.65 -19.83
CA HIS A 200 8.98 -10.04 -20.13
C HIS A 200 8.44 -10.96 -19.03
N PRO A 201 7.81 -12.09 -19.39
CA PRO A 201 7.31 -13.03 -18.40
C PRO A 201 8.41 -13.85 -17.72
#